data_AF-A0A765TDD1-F1
#
_entry.id   AF-A0A765TDD1-F1
#
_cell.length_a   1.000
_cell.length_b   1.000
_cell.length_c   1.000
_cell.angle_alpha   90.00
_cell.angle_beta   90.00
_cell.angle_gamma   90.00
#
_symmetry.space_group_name_H-M   'P 1'
#
loop_
_entity.id
_entity.type
_entity.pdbx_description
1 polymer ?
#
loop_
_entity_poly.entity_id
_entity_poly.type
_entity_poly.pdbx_seq_one_letter_code
_entity_poly.pdbx_strand_id
1 'polypeptide(L)'
;IGNRLLKDGQTVIVVTVADVMSALHASYDDGQSGEKFLRELCEVDLLVLDEIGIQRETKNEQVVLHQIVDRRTASMRSMGMLTNLNYEAMKTLLGERIMDRMT
;
A
#
# COMPACT_ATOMS: atom_id res chain seq x y z
N ILE A 1 -4.74 7.40 -15.23
CA ILE A 1 -4.23 6.05 -15.56
C ILE A 1 -5.22 4.97 -15.10
N GLY A 2 -5.70 4.99 -13.85
CA GLY A 2 -6.68 4.02 -13.33
C GLY A 2 -7.92 3.78 -14.23
N ASN A 3 -8.61 4.83 -14.68
CA ASN A 3 -9.78 4.70 -15.56
C ASN A 3 -9.49 4.05 -16.92
N ARG A 4 -8.22 4.02 -17.38
CA ARG A 4 -7.84 3.32 -18.61
C ARG A 4 -7.63 1.83 -18.33
N LEU A 5 -6.94 1.48 -17.25
CA LEU A 5 -6.71 0.09 -16.86
C LEU A 5 -8.03 -0.64 -16.54
N LEU A 6 -8.99 0.05 -15.91
CA LEU A 6 -10.34 -0.47 -15.70
C LEU A 6 -11.07 -0.78 -17.03
N LYS A 7 -10.83 0.02 -18.09
CA LYS A 7 -11.40 -0.25 -19.42
C LYS A 7 -10.74 -1.43 -20.12
N ASP A 8 -9.49 -1.71 -19.78
CA ASP A 8 -8.73 -2.85 -20.31
C ASP A 8 -9.00 -4.15 -19.52
N GLY A 9 -9.96 -4.12 -18.57
CA GLY A 9 -10.36 -5.27 -17.75
C GLY A 9 -9.42 -5.56 -16.58
N GLN A 10 -8.49 -4.65 -16.27
CA GLN A 10 -7.57 -4.80 -15.15
C GLN A 10 -8.19 -4.27 -13.84
N THR A 11 -7.76 -4.87 -12.74
CA THR A 11 -8.21 -4.55 -11.39
C THR A 11 -7.41 -3.38 -10.81
N VAL A 12 -8.12 -2.34 -10.37
CA VAL A 12 -7.51 -1.16 -9.75
C VAL A 12 -8.15 -0.93 -8.38
N ILE A 13 -7.34 -0.88 -7.33
CA ILE A 13 -7.77 -0.50 -5.98
C ILE A 13 -7.06 0.80 -5.58
N VAL A 14 -7.84 1.72 -5.03
CA VAL A 14 -7.35 2.93 -4.35
C VAL A 14 -7.79 2.84 -2.90
N VAL A 15 -6.85 2.91 -1.96
CA VAL A 15 -7.14 2.78 -0.54
C VAL A 15 -6.22 3.71 0.27
N THR A 16 -6.75 4.31 1.34
CA THR A 16 -5.93 5.12 2.24
C THR A 16 -5.13 4.23 3.19
N VAL A 17 -3.98 4.69 3.65
CA VAL A 17 -3.22 3.95 4.66
C VAL A 17 -4.03 3.76 5.95
N ALA A 18 -4.82 4.76 6.34
CA ALA A 18 -5.70 4.69 7.50
C ALA A 18 -6.72 3.56 7.40
N ASP A 19 -7.35 3.38 6.24
CA ASP A 19 -8.30 2.28 6.00
C ASP A 19 -7.62 0.91 6.07
N VAL A 20 -6.40 0.78 5.52
CA VAL A 20 -5.62 -0.45 5.62
C VAL A 20 -5.35 -0.79 7.09
N MET A 21 -4.90 0.20 7.87
CA MET A 21 -4.61 0.01 9.29
C MET A 21 -5.85 -0.28 10.11
N SER A 22 -6.99 0.36 9.79
CA SER A 22 -8.28 0.10 10.43
C SER A 22 -8.81 -1.28 10.10
N ALA A 23 -8.73 -1.71 8.84
CA ALA A 23 -9.12 -3.06 8.42
C ALA A 23 -8.25 -4.11 9.10
N LEU A 24 -6.93 -3.89 9.17
CA LEU A 24 -6.02 -4.77 9.91
C LEU A 24 -6.39 -4.84 11.40
N HIS A 25 -6.63 -3.71 12.05
CA HIS A 25 -7.08 -3.67 13.45
C HIS A 25 -8.38 -4.41 13.68
N ALA A 26 -9.40 -4.17 12.85
CA ALA A 26 -10.69 -4.86 12.93
C ALA A 26 -10.54 -6.38 12.73
N SER A 27 -9.55 -6.80 11.94
CA SER A 27 -9.26 -8.19 11.67
C SER A 27 -8.43 -8.90 12.73
N TYR A 28 -7.85 -8.20 13.72
CA TYR A 28 -7.09 -8.86 14.79
C TYR A 28 -7.96 -9.76 15.68
N ASP A 29 -9.26 -9.49 15.78
CA ASP A 29 -10.19 -10.31 16.58
C ASP A 29 -10.52 -11.68 15.93
N ASP A 30 -10.38 -11.82 14.61
CA ASP A 30 -10.75 -13.05 13.87
C ASP A 30 -9.56 -13.67 13.09
N GLY A 31 -8.44 -12.95 12.98
CA GLY A 31 -7.15 -13.40 12.41
C GLY A 31 -7.14 -13.66 10.89
N GLN A 32 -8.20 -14.26 10.35
CA GLN A 32 -8.31 -14.70 8.95
C GLN A 32 -8.68 -13.55 8.00
N SER A 33 -9.45 -12.58 8.48
CA SER A 33 -9.97 -11.48 7.65
C SER A 33 -8.86 -10.50 7.21
N GLY A 34 -7.84 -10.29 8.04
CA GLY A 34 -6.80 -9.30 7.79
C GLY A 34 -5.77 -9.79 6.77
N GLU A 35 -5.36 -11.06 6.88
CA GLU A 35 -4.47 -11.67 5.90
C GLU A 35 -5.16 -11.79 4.53
N LYS A 36 -6.45 -12.13 4.51
CA LYS A 36 -7.24 -12.15 3.28
C LYS A 36 -7.29 -10.77 2.62
N PHE A 37 -7.56 -9.72 3.39
CA PHE A 37 -7.58 -8.35 2.90
C PHE A 37 -6.22 -7.92 2.32
N LEU A 38 -5.12 -8.18 3.04
CA LEU A 38 -3.77 -7.90 2.51
C LEU A 38 -3.47 -8.68 1.23
N ARG A 39 -3.93 -9.93 1.13
CA ARG A 39 -3.75 -10.74 -0.08
C ARG A 39 -4.49 -10.13 -1.27
N GLU A 40 -5.74 -9.71 -1.09
CA GLU A 40 -6.52 -9.04 -2.13
C GLU A 40 -5.82 -7.75 -2.62
N LEU A 41 -5.31 -6.93 -1.70
CA LEU A 41 -4.51 -5.74 -2.05
C LEU A 41 -3.23 -6.09 -2.81
N CYS A 42 -2.63 -7.24 -2.53
CA CYS A 42 -1.43 -7.71 -3.23
C CYS A 42 -1.75 -8.35 -4.59
N GLU A 43 -2.98 -8.83 -4.82
CA GLU A 43 -3.37 -9.57 -6.02
C GLU A 43 -3.81 -8.69 -7.19
N VAL A 44 -4.30 -7.48 -6.91
CA VAL A 44 -4.77 -6.57 -7.97
C VAL A 44 -3.66 -6.09 -8.91
N ASP A 45 -4.03 -5.70 -10.12
CA ASP A 45 -3.09 -5.27 -11.16
C ASP A 45 -2.45 -3.91 -10.83
N LEU A 46 -3.25 -2.97 -10.32
CA LEU A 46 -2.78 -1.67 -9.82
C LEU A 46 -3.34 -1.40 -8.42
N LEU A 47 -2.43 -1.24 -7.46
CA LEU A 47 -2.74 -0.72 -6.12
C LEU A 47 -2.27 0.72 -6.00
N VAL A 48 -3.14 1.63 -5.57
CA VAL A 48 -2.79 3.00 -5.22
C VAL A 48 -3.02 3.21 -3.73
N LEU A 49 -1.95 3.52 -3.01
CA LEU A 49 -1.98 3.87 -1.59
C LEU A 49 -2.08 5.38 -1.46
N ASP A 50 -3.12 5.89 -0.79
CA ASP A 50 -3.35 7.31 -0.58
C ASP A 50 -3.10 7.74 0.86
N GLU A 51 -2.90 9.04 1.06
CA GLU A 51 -2.71 9.70 2.36
C GLU A 51 -1.49 9.20 3.15
N ILE A 52 -0.45 8.71 2.46
CA ILE A 52 0.79 8.28 3.13
C ILE A 52 1.40 9.47 3.88
N GLY A 53 1.62 9.30 5.18
CA GLY A 53 2.24 10.32 6.03
C GLY A 53 1.31 11.43 6.52
N ILE A 54 -0.01 11.32 6.33
CA ILE A 54 -0.98 12.26 6.91
C ILE A 54 -1.22 11.97 8.40
N GLN A 55 -1.15 10.69 8.81
CA GLN A 55 -1.34 10.29 10.21
C GLN A 55 0.00 9.91 10.84
N ARG A 56 0.09 10.06 12.17
CA ARG A 56 1.31 9.88 12.98
C ARG A 56 2.13 8.67 12.50
N GLU A 57 3.41 8.90 12.20
CA GLU A 57 4.40 7.93 11.71
C GLU A 57 4.60 6.75 12.67
N THR A 58 3.62 5.84 12.75
CA THR A 58 3.70 4.70 13.65
C THR A 58 4.57 3.60 13.03
N LYS A 59 5.35 2.91 13.87
CA LYS A 59 6.15 1.75 13.42
C LYS A 59 5.29 0.69 12.73
N ASN A 60 4.04 0.52 13.15
CA ASN A 60 3.11 -0.43 12.55
C ASN A 60 2.76 -0.07 11.11
N GLU A 61 2.49 1.22 10.83
CA GLU A 61 2.22 1.69 9.48
C GLU A 61 3.40 1.42 8.54
N GLN A 62 4.62 1.76 8.98
CA GLN A 62 5.83 1.48 8.21
C GLN A 62 5.98 -0.01 7.92
N VAL A 63 5.78 -0.88 8.92
CA VAL A 63 5.87 -2.34 8.74
C VAL A 63 4.85 -2.84 7.71
N VAL A 64 3.60 -2.38 7.76
CA VAL A 64 2.55 -2.79 6.82
C VAL A 64 2.85 -2.30 5.41
N LEU A 65 3.23 -1.04 5.24
CA LEU A 65 3.62 -0.48 3.94
C LEU A 65 4.81 -1.25 3.36
N HIS A 66 5.83 -1.53 4.17
CA HIS A 66 6.97 -2.37 3.77
C HIS A 66 6.54 -3.74 3.27
N GLN A 67 5.63 -4.41 3.97
CA GLN A 67 5.14 -5.73 3.58
C GLN A 67 4.36 -5.70 2.26
N ILE A 68 3.51 -4.70 2.06
CA ILE A 68 2.74 -4.54 0.82
C ILE A 68 3.68 -4.29 -0.36
N VAL A 69 4.63 -3.36 -0.21
CA VAL A 69 5.61 -3.05 -1.26
C VAL A 69 6.46 -4.27 -1.59
N ASP A 70 6.99 -4.96 -0.59
CA ASP A 70 7.86 -6.13 -0.79
C ASP A 70 7.13 -7.24 -1.55
N ARG A 71 5.90 -7.58 -1.13
CA ARG A 71 5.07 -8.61 -1.80
C ARG A 71 4.73 -8.24 -3.24
N ARG A 72 4.36 -6.98 -3.51
CA ARG A 72 4.00 -6.53 -4.87
C ARG A 72 5.22 -6.43 -5.78
N THR A 73 6.35 -5.95 -5.26
CA THR A 73 7.63 -5.91 -6.01
C THR A 73 8.08 -7.33 -6.35
N ALA A 74 8.03 -8.26 -5.39
CA ALA A 74 8.36 -9.66 -5.61
C ALA A 74 7.45 -10.33 -6.65
N SER A 75 6.20 -9.89 -6.73
CA SER A 75 5.21 -10.36 -7.72
C SER A 75 5.23 -9.57 -9.03
N MET A 76 6.15 -8.60 -9.19
CA MET A 76 6.23 -7.67 -10.32
C MET A 76 4.90 -6.95 -10.64
N ARG A 77 4.13 -6.62 -9.61
CA ARG A 77 2.84 -5.94 -9.75
C ARG A 77 2.98 -4.43 -9.60
N SER A 78 2.28 -3.70 -10.44
CA SER A 78 2.34 -2.23 -10.47
C SER A 78 1.72 -1.63 -9.21
N MET A 79 2.35 -0.60 -8.63
CA MET A 79 1.77 0.14 -7.52
C MET A 79 2.03 1.64 -7.64
N GLY A 80 1.13 2.43 -7.08
CA GLY A 80 1.25 3.87 -6.97
C GLY A 80 1.11 4.32 -5.52
N MET A 81 1.70 5.46 -5.20
CA MET A 81 1.59 6.10 -3.90
C MET A 81 1.21 7.56 -4.09
N LEU A 82 0.20 7.98 -3.35
CA LEU A 82 -0.26 9.35 -3.25
C LEU A 82 0.05 9.81 -1.82
N THR A 83 0.79 10.90 -1.73
CA THR A 83 1.28 11.44 -0.47
C THR A 83 1.30 12.95 -0.54
N ASN A 84 1.07 13.58 0.60
CA ASN A 84 1.35 15.01 0.76
C ASN A 84 2.77 15.28 1.24
N LEU A 85 3.58 14.22 1.44
CA LEU A 85 4.97 14.33 1.84
C LEU A 85 5.86 14.64 0.63
N ASN A 86 6.95 15.36 0.88
CA ASN A 86 8.02 15.54 -0.10
C ASN A 86 8.90 14.27 -0.20
N TYR A 87 9.77 14.23 -1.21
CA TYR A 87 10.64 13.08 -1.48
C TYR A 87 11.52 12.69 -0.28
N GLU A 88 12.08 13.66 0.43
CA GLU A 88 12.94 13.44 1.61
C GLU A 88 12.16 12.83 2.78
N ALA A 89 10.94 13.30 3.03
CA ALA A 89 10.06 12.76 4.06
C ALA A 89 9.57 11.36 3.70
N MET A 90 9.23 11.12 2.42
CA MET A 90 8.93 9.79 1.89
C MET A 90 10.10 8.82 2.07
N LYS A 91 11.33 9.26 1.75
CA LYS A 91 12.56 8.46 1.93
C LYS A 91 12.82 8.13 3.40
N THR A 92 12.48 9.05 4.29
CA THR A 92 12.58 8.84 5.74
C THR A 92 11.53 7.84 6.25
N LEU A 93 10.29 7.94 5.74
CA LEU A 93 9.15 7.13 6.17
C LEU A 93 9.19 5.69 5.63
N LEU A 94 9.43 5.54 4.33
CA LEU A 94 9.46 4.25 3.63
C LEU A 94 10.86 3.63 3.58
N GLY A 95 11.89 4.41 3.91
CA GLY A 95 13.28 4.00 3.80
C GLY A 95 13.80 3.98 2.35
N GLU A 96 15.12 4.06 2.23
CA GLU A 96 15.83 4.03 0.93
C GLU A 96 15.46 2.81 0.08
N ARG A 97 15.32 1.64 0.71
CA ARG A 97 15.09 0.38 0.01
C ARG A 97 13.74 0.32 -0.71
N ILE A 98 12.71 0.97 -0.19
CA ILE A 98 11.42 1.02 -0.86
C ILE A 98 11.47 2.00 -2.03
N MET A 99 12.04 3.18 -1.79
CA MET A 99 12.17 4.21 -2.82
C MET A 99 12.97 3.70 -4.04
N ASP A 100 14.03 2.93 -3.80
CA ASP A 100 14.85 2.32 -4.86
C ASP A 100 14.07 1.30 -5.71
N ARG A 101 13.10 0.60 -5.10
CA ARG A 101 12.24 -0.37 -5.79
C ARG A 101 11.09 0.25 -6.58
N MET A 102 10.82 1.54 -6.36
CA MET A 102 9.75 2.29 -7.03
C MET A 102 10.24 3.15 -8.19
N THR A 103 11.57 3.20 -8.42
CA THR A 103 12.20 3.90 -9.54
C THR A 103 12.26 3.00 -10.77
#